data_AF-A0A357HF97-F1
#
_entry.id   AF-A0A357HF97-F1
#
_cell.length_a   1.000
_cell.length_b   1.000
_cell.length_c   1.000
_cell.angle_alpha   90.00
_cell.angle_beta   90.00
_cell.angle_gamma   90.00
#
_symmetry.space_group_name_H-M   'P 1'
#
loop_
_entity.id
_entity.type
_entity.pdbx_description
1 polymer ?
#
loop_
_entity_poly.entity_id
_entity_poly.type
_entity_poly.pdbx_seq_one_letter_code
_entity_poly.pdbx_strand_id
1 'polypeptide(L)'
;FLQRAYDHIVHDAAIQHLPVIFCMDRSGIAGEDGPTHHGALDISYLRCIQDIVIAAPKNGNDFRNLLYTALDITDRPIAIRYPKASAVEFDQNGQAELLPIGCWEIERHGSDAAILAVGPMVY
;
A
#
# COMPACT_ATOMS: atom_id res chain seq x y z
N PHE A 1 -7.64 10.70 -6.07
CA PHE A 1 -8.40 11.70 -5.28
C PHE A 1 -7.79 12.06 -3.93
N LEU A 2 -7.17 11.11 -3.21
CA LEU A 2 -6.61 11.32 -1.86
C LEU A 2 -5.68 12.55 -1.72
N GLN A 3 -5.05 13.01 -2.80
CA GLN A 3 -4.30 14.28 -2.87
C GLN A 3 -5.06 15.47 -2.26
N ARG A 4 -6.40 15.51 -2.36
CA ARG A 4 -7.22 16.59 -1.78
C ARG A 4 -7.29 16.56 -0.26
N ALA A 5 -7.03 15.41 0.35
CA ALA A 5 -7.02 15.22 1.80
C ALA A 5 -5.61 15.28 2.41
N TYR A 6 -4.59 15.70 1.65
CA TYR A 6 -3.20 15.68 2.10
C TYR A 6 -3.00 16.36 3.46
N ASP A 7 -3.54 17.56 3.63
CA ASP A 7 -3.47 18.31 4.89
C ASP A 7 -4.15 17.57 6.06
N HIS A 8 -5.31 16.94 5.82
CA HIS A 8 -6.03 16.16 6.83
C HIS A 8 -5.26 14.89 7.22
N ILE A 9 -4.58 14.24 6.27
CA ILE A 9 -3.74 13.07 6.58
C ILE A 9 -2.58 13.48 7.48
N VAL A 10 -1.94 14.62 7.20
CA VAL A 10 -0.83 15.14 8.01
C VAL A 10 -1.32 15.61 9.37
N HIS A 11 -2.23 16.59 9.38
CA HIS A 11 -2.62 17.32 10.58
C HIS A 11 -3.60 16.54 11.46
N ASP A 12 -4.59 15.89 10.86
CA ASP A 12 -5.70 15.29 11.60
C ASP A 12 -5.49 13.80 11.90
N ALA A 13 -4.64 13.10 11.15
CA ALA A 13 -4.33 11.69 11.40
C ALA A 13 -2.90 11.46 11.91
N ALA A 14 -1.87 11.85 11.14
CA ALA A 14 -0.49 11.47 11.43
C ALA A 14 0.09 12.14 12.69
N ILE A 15 -0.08 13.46 12.85
CA ILE A 15 0.41 14.18 14.05
C ILE A 15 -0.23 13.66 15.34
N GLN A 16 -1.46 13.18 15.26
CA GLN A 16 -2.21 12.64 16.39
C GLN A 16 -2.02 11.13 16.59
N HIS A 17 -1.17 10.49 15.77
CA HIS A 17 -0.94 9.03 15.83
C HIS A 17 -2.22 8.21 15.72
N LEU A 18 -3.24 8.73 15.01
CA LEU A 18 -4.52 8.02 14.87
C LEU A 18 -4.36 6.79 13.97
N PRO A 19 -4.91 5.63 14.36
CA PRO A 19 -4.84 4.39 13.59
C PRO A 19 -5.81 4.38 12.40
N VAL A 20 -5.65 5.34 11.49
CA VAL A 20 -6.47 5.46 10.28
C VAL A 20 -5.90 4.55 9.19
N ILE A 21 -6.73 3.67 8.65
CA ILE A 21 -6.39 2.77 7.55
C ILE A 21 -6.89 3.38 6.23
N PHE A 22 -5.97 3.80 5.37
CA PHE A 22 -6.27 4.30 4.03
C PHE A 22 -6.13 3.17 3.00
N CYS A 23 -7.26 2.62 2.55
CA CYS A 23 -7.30 1.69 1.42
C CYS A 23 -7.43 2.46 0.10
N MET A 24 -6.35 2.49 -0.69
CA MET A 24 -6.18 3.38 -1.84
C MET A 24 -6.32 2.64 -3.17
N ASP A 25 -7.53 2.65 -3.72
CA ASP A 25 -7.81 2.16 -5.07
C ASP A 25 -7.26 3.12 -6.17
N ARG A 26 -7.07 2.58 -7.38
CA ARG A 26 -6.52 3.26 -8.57
C ARG A 26 -5.13 3.86 -8.37
N SER A 27 -4.30 3.19 -7.59
CA SER A 27 -2.91 3.57 -7.39
C SER A 27 -2.08 3.26 -8.64
N GLY A 28 -1.22 4.20 -9.05
CA GLY A 28 -0.46 4.12 -10.31
C GLY A 28 -1.24 4.69 -11.51
N ILE A 29 -1.10 4.04 -12.66
CA ILE A 29 -1.74 4.47 -13.92
C ILE A 29 -3.18 3.98 -13.96
N ALA A 30 -4.13 4.92 -14.08
CA ALA A 30 -5.57 4.63 -14.10
C ALA A 30 -6.13 4.24 -15.49
N GLY A 31 -5.27 4.17 -16.50
CA GLY A 31 -5.65 3.84 -17.89
C GLY A 31 -6.46 4.94 -18.55
N GLU A 32 -7.64 4.58 -19.06
CA GLU A 32 -8.54 5.43 -19.86
C GLU A 32 -9.05 6.70 -19.14
N ASP A 33 -9.05 6.72 -17.80
CA ASP A 33 -9.48 7.87 -17.00
C ASP A 33 -8.54 9.09 -17.17
N GLY A 34 -7.36 8.89 -17.75
CA GLY A 34 -6.41 9.94 -18.10
C GLY A 34 -5.58 10.48 -16.92
N PRO A 35 -4.71 11.47 -17.20
CA PRO A 35 -3.69 11.93 -16.26
C PRO A 35 -4.26 12.60 -15.00
N THR A 36 -5.48 13.12 -15.05
CA THR A 36 -6.16 13.71 -13.89
C THR A 36 -6.58 12.68 -12.84
N HIS A 37 -6.63 11.39 -13.22
CA HIS A 37 -7.02 10.30 -12.34
C HIS A 37 -5.86 9.37 -11.94
N HIS A 38 -4.67 9.55 -12.51
CA HIS A 38 -3.51 8.73 -12.16
C HIS A 38 -3.14 8.94 -10.68
N GLY A 39 -3.20 7.86 -9.90
CA GLY A 39 -2.66 7.78 -8.54
C GLY A 39 -1.15 7.62 -8.56
N ALA A 40 -0.42 8.46 -9.29
CA ALA A 40 1.03 8.31 -9.50
C ALA A 40 1.88 8.98 -8.40
N LEU A 41 1.28 9.79 -7.54
CA LEU A 41 2.00 10.68 -6.61
C LEU A 41 1.98 10.22 -5.15
N ASP A 42 1.18 9.22 -4.80
CA ASP A 42 0.92 8.87 -3.40
C ASP A 42 2.13 8.32 -2.64
N ILE A 43 3.00 7.53 -3.27
CA ILE A 43 4.27 7.14 -2.63
C ILE A 43 5.07 8.40 -2.30
N SER A 44 5.19 9.35 -3.23
CA SER A 44 5.99 10.55 -3.03
C SER A 44 5.45 11.45 -1.93
N TYR A 45 4.15 11.74 -1.92
CA TYR A 45 3.57 12.66 -0.92
C TYR A 45 3.31 11.99 0.43
N LEU A 46 2.98 10.69 0.49
CA LEU A 46 2.80 10.03 1.78
C LEU A 46 4.14 9.76 2.47
N ARG A 47 5.21 9.48 1.72
CA ARG A 47 6.53 9.10 2.29
C ARG A 47 7.18 10.21 3.12
N CYS A 48 6.82 11.48 2.91
CA CYS A 48 7.34 12.57 3.73
C CYS A 48 6.55 12.82 5.02
N ILE A 49 5.42 12.13 5.21
CA ILE A 49 4.63 12.20 6.45
C ILE A 49 5.28 11.29 7.49
N GLN A 50 5.47 11.80 8.70
CA GLN A 50 6.08 11.07 9.80
C GLN A 50 5.17 9.91 10.26
N ASP A 51 5.80 8.81 10.66
CA ASP A 51 5.18 7.60 11.24
C ASP A 51 4.12 6.87 10.40
N ILE A 52 3.76 7.36 9.21
CA ILE A 52 2.82 6.64 8.33
C ILE A 52 3.47 5.39 7.73
N VAL A 53 2.76 4.27 7.79
CA VAL A 53 3.15 3.05 7.08
C VAL A 53 2.59 3.10 5.67
N ILE A 54 3.40 2.79 4.65
CA ILE A 54 2.95 2.69 3.26
C ILE A 54 3.22 1.26 2.77
N ALA A 55 2.17 0.57 2.35
CA ALA A 55 2.23 -0.80 1.86
C ALA A 55 1.63 -0.91 0.46
N ALA A 56 2.20 -1.79 -0.36
CA ALA A 56 1.74 -2.08 -1.71
C ALA A 56 1.71 -3.60 -1.93
N PRO A 57 0.54 -4.26 -1.85
CA PRO A 57 0.43 -5.71 -2.00
C PRO A 57 0.84 -6.18 -3.39
N LYS A 58 1.56 -7.31 -3.49
CA LYS A 58 1.87 -7.92 -4.79
C LYS A 58 0.66 -8.59 -5.44
N ASN A 59 -0.21 -9.20 -4.63
CA ASN A 59 -1.40 -9.93 -5.05
C ASN A 59 -2.58 -9.74 -4.07
N GLY A 60 -3.67 -10.48 -4.27
CA GLY A 60 -4.85 -10.44 -3.41
C GLY A 60 -4.66 -11.08 -2.04
N ASN A 61 -3.83 -12.12 -1.92
CA ASN A 61 -3.50 -12.74 -0.62
C ASN A 61 -2.69 -11.76 0.25
N ASP A 62 -1.70 -11.10 -0.32
CA ASP A 62 -0.93 -10.03 0.32
C ASP A 62 -1.84 -8.88 0.74
N PHE A 63 -2.80 -8.49 -0.10
CA PHE A 63 -3.76 -7.46 0.26
C PHE A 63 -4.60 -7.87 1.48
N ARG A 64 -5.09 -9.12 1.55
CA ARG A 64 -5.78 -9.66 2.73
C ARG A 64 -4.89 -9.58 3.97
N ASN A 65 -3.64 -10.03 3.87
CA ASN A 65 -2.70 -10.06 4.99
C ASN A 65 -2.32 -8.65 5.47
N LEU A 66 -2.08 -7.72 4.54
CA LEU A 66 -1.80 -6.31 4.86
C LEU A 66 -3.00 -5.62 5.50
N LEU A 67 -4.21 -5.87 5.02
CA LEU A 67 -5.42 -5.31 5.62
C LEU A 67 -5.64 -5.87 7.04
N TYR A 68 -5.37 -7.16 7.25
CA TYR A 68 -5.44 -7.77 8.58
C TYR A 68 -4.36 -7.21 9.52
N THR A 69 -3.13 -7.08 9.04
CA THR A 69 -2.02 -6.43 9.78
C THR A 69 -2.36 -4.99 10.14
N ALA A 70 -3.00 -4.24 9.24
CA ALA A 70 -3.41 -2.86 9.49
C ALA A 70 -4.41 -2.71 10.64
N LEU A 71 -5.23 -3.74 10.92
CA LEU A 71 -6.17 -3.72 12.05
C LEU A 71 -5.47 -3.85 13.42
N ASP A 72 -4.24 -4.38 13.45
CA ASP A 72 -3.43 -4.51 14.68
C ASP A 72 -2.62 -3.23 14.96
N ILE A 73 -2.51 -2.34 13.97
CA ILE A 73 -1.83 -1.05 14.11
C ILE A 73 -2.76 -0.07 14.86
N THR A 74 -2.37 0.30 16.08
CA THR A 74 -3.18 1.15 16.96
C THR A 74 -2.56 2.52 17.25
N ASP A 75 -1.35 2.78 16.74
CA ASP A 75 -0.52 3.92 17.14
C ASP A 75 -0.02 4.79 15.98
N ARG A 76 -0.50 4.56 14.75
CA ARG A 76 -0.11 5.34 13.55
C ARG A 76 -1.04 5.06 12.36
N PRO A 77 -1.12 5.98 11.38
CA PRO A 77 -1.82 5.70 10.14
C PRO A 77 -1.09 4.70 9.26
N ILE A 78 -1.84 3.97 8.45
CA ILE A 78 -1.33 3.07 7.42
C ILE A 78 -2.07 3.28 6.09
N ALA A 79 -1.33 3.34 5.00
CA ALA A 79 -1.84 3.42 3.64
C ALA A 79 -1.53 2.14 2.86
N ILE A 80 -2.55 1.49 2.33
CA ILE A 80 -2.44 0.30 1.49
C ILE A 80 -2.85 0.68 0.06
N ARG A 81 -1.88 0.72 -0.87
CA ARG A 81 -2.08 1.18 -2.25
C ARG A 81 -2.19 0.03 -3.25
N TYR A 82 -3.27 -0.03 -4.04
CA TYR A 82 -3.49 -1.06 -5.04
C TYR A 82 -4.04 -0.50 -6.37
N PRO A 83 -3.68 -1.10 -7.52
CA PRO A 83 -4.05 -0.58 -8.83
C PRO A 83 -5.50 -0.89 -9.22
N LYS A 84 -5.99 -0.24 -10.29
CA LYS A 84 -7.21 -0.64 -11.01
C LYS A 84 -6.92 -1.91 -11.82
N ALA A 85 -6.87 -3.07 -11.16
CA ALA A 85 -6.63 -4.36 -11.79
C ALA A 85 -7.26 -5.50 -10.98
N SER A 86 -7.46 -6.65 -11.63
CA SER A 86 -7.79 -7.89 -10.93
C SER A 86 -6.56 -8.41 -10.19
N ALA A 87 -6.78 -9.03 -9.02
CA ALA A 87 -5.71 -9.71 -8.31
C ALA A 87 -5.16 -10.87 -9.16
N VAL A 88 -3.83 -10.95 -9.29
CA VAL A 88 -3.15 -12.03 -10.02
C VAL A 88 -3.35 -13.37 -9.30
N GLU A 89 -3.32 -13.35 -7.96
CA GLU A 89 -3.55 -14.50 -7.11
C GLU A 89 -4.44 -14.12 -5.93
N PHE A 90 -5.42 -14.97 -5.61
CA PHE A 90 -6.27 -14.84 -4.43
C PHE A 90 -6.92 -16.18 -4.09
N ASP A 91 -6.56 -16.74 -2.93
CA ASP A 91 -7.22 -17.93 -2.39
C ASP A 91 -8.43 -17.52 -1.55
N GLN A 92 -9.63 -17.82 -2.06
CA GLN A 92 -10.90 -17.52 -1.40
C GLN A 92 -11.06 -18.20 -0.03
N ASN A 93 -10.40 -19.33 0.18
CA ASN A 93 -10.45 -20.09 1.44
C ASN A 93 -9.27 -19.78 2.36
N GLY A 94 -8.30 -19.00 1.90
CA GLY A 94 -7.11 -18.67 2.67
C GLY A 94 -7.45 -17.82 3.89
N GLN A 95 -6.64 -17.96 4.94
CA GLN A 95 -6.74 -17.14 6.15
C GLN A 95 -5.81 -15.93 6.05
N ALA A 96 -6.17 -14.87 6.78
CA ALA A 96 -5.31 -13.71 6.90
C ALA A 96 -4.18 -13.99 7.89
N GLU A 97 -2.98 -13.50 7.58
CA GLU A 97 -1.79 -13.63 8.43
C GLU A 97 -1.26 -12.26 8.81
N LEU A 98 -0.70 -12.14 10.02
CA LEU A 98 0.01 -10.94 10.46
C LEU A 98 1.38 -10.88 9.77
N LEU A 99 1.67 -9.73 9.16
CA LEU A 99 2.94 -9.45 8.51
C LEU A 99 3.80 -8.55 9.40
N PRO A 100 5.12 -8.80 9.49
CA PRO A 100 6.01 -7.87 10.16
C PRO A 100 6.15 -6.57 9.36
N ILE A 101 5.89 -5.43 10.00
CA ILE A 101 5.96 -4.11 9.36
C ILE A 101 7.41 -3.79 8.95
N GLY A 102 7.57 -3.22 7.76
CA GLY A 102 8.89 -2.80 7.24
C GLY A 102 9.76 -3.93 6.72
N CYS A 103 9.21 -5.15 6.57
CA CYS A 103 9.93 -6.29 6.04
C CYS A 103 9.63 -6.52 4.54
N TRP A 104 10.56 -7.18 3.88
CA TRP A 104 10.49 -7.56 2.46
C TRP A 104 10.63 -9.07 2.34
N GLU A 105 10.05 -9.63 1.28
CA GLU A 105 10.21 -11.04 0.88
C GLU A 105 11.13 -11.14 -0.33
N ILE A 106 11.81 -12.27 -0.49
CA ILE A 106 12.59 -12.60 -1.69
C ILE A 106 11.73 -13.51 -2.57
N GLU A 107 11.24 -12.99 -3.70
CA GLU A 107 10.50 -13.80 -4.69
C GLU A 107 11.42 -14.73 -5.49
N ARG A 108 12.65 -14.26 -5.78
CA ARG A 108 13.59 -14.99 -6.64
C ARG A 108 15.03 -14.67 -6.28
N HIS A 109 15.84 -15.71 -6.08
CA HIS A 109 17.28 -15.59 -5.90
C HIS A 109 18.01 -15.36 -7.23
N GLY A 110 19.03 -14.51 -7.21
CA GLY A 110 19.93 -14.21 -8.33
C GLY A 110 21.34 -13.90 -7.81
N SER A 111 22.31 -13.77 -8.72
CA SER A 111 23.74 -13.64 -8.36
C SER A 111 24.43 -12.36 -8.81
N ASP A 112 23.88 -11.60 -9.76
CA ASP A 112 24.56 -10.45 -10.39
C ASP A 112 23.93 -9.09 -10.02
N ALA A 113 22.60 -9.05 -9.83
CA ALA A 113 21.86 -7.84 -9.52
C ALA A 113 20.69 -8.09 -8.57
N ALA A 114 20.25 -7.04 -7.87
CA ALA A 114 19.05 -7.04 -7.04
C ALA A 114 17.99 -6.10 -7.62
N ILE A 115 16.77 -6.60 -7.76
CA ILE A 115 15.60 -5.81 -8.17
C ILE A 115 14.71 -5.61 -6.95
N LEU A 116 14.39 -4.36 -6.65
CA LEU A 116 13.47 -3.99 -5.59
C LEU A 116 12.19 -3.49 -6.25
N ALA A 117 11.12 -4.25 -6.11
CA ALA A 117 9.80 -3.93 -6.65
C ALA A 117 8.76 -3.91 -5.53
N VAL A 118 7.69 -3.15 -5.74
CA VAL A 118 6.57 -3.05 -4.81
C VAL A 118 5.25 -3.11 -5.56
N GLY A 119 4.21 -3.60 -4.89
CA GLY A 119 2.88 -3.68 -5.48
C GLY A 119 2.80 -4.68 -6.65
N PRO A 120 1.92 -4.45 -7.63
CA PRO A 120 1.67 -5.38 -8.74
C PRO A 120 2.87 -5.58 -9.68
N MET A 121 3.93 -4.77 -9.56
CA MET A 121 5.15 -4.87 -10.38
C MET A 121 6.12 -5.96 -9.89
N VAL A 122 5.80 -6.64 -8.79
CA VAL A 122 6.60 -7.74 -8.24
C VAL A 122 6.48 -9.01 -9.10
N TYR A 123 5.35 -9.19 -9.81
CA TYR A 123 5.12 -10.30 -10.75
C TYR A 123 5.75 -10.07 -12.12
#